data_AF-A0A8E2EN83-F1
#
_entry.id   AF-A0A8E2EN83-F1
#
_cell.length_a   1.000
_cell.length_b   1.000
_cell.length_c   1.000
_cell.angle_alpha   90.00
_cell.angle_beta   90.00
_cell.angle_gamma   90.00
#
_symmetry.space_group_name_H-M   'P 1'
#
loop_
_entity.id
_entity.type
_entity.pdbx_description
1 polymer ?
#
loop_
_entity_poly.entity_id
_entity_poly.type
_entity_poly.pdbx_seq_one_letter_code
_entity_poly.pdbx_strand_id
1 'polypeptide(L)'
;MTKIYGQANRVIVWLGEAADNSDQALEDIRVAAESECTNSLNNENSQKAILRLLERPWFRRIWVLQEVAAARRVLIMCGPAEINGYAFCSGFNKLKLSYGAHPGLQSLIRSVTYVIRGAIFRPKYTTSSSGGICLGELIDMYHTREATECHDKVYALFGMSSDDPSAAGLSPNYKVPWRKLLQQLVKFLLCKEVSVETWDEKEIAVIKSKGCILGQVSSVEGDSTRYDRQRVSIIFKNKPRSLEYEKKWGAQWTLQASAKSIRQGDLVCLLQGASKPSIIRTCKDNFTVIKIAVTPQQGVRTESGYVECQGLSPWMKSFPRDFLLVWNWEELVGNLTDQVDTPVPEYLMTTSNKAARLYDVALILGDLEEYEEARKRLQEATKSHKGTLTEEHPYKLADIENVALIHKKYKQWKEAEKKFSQVIETRKRVHGMDHLDTLSSMANLASTYMGRGGLGTVEVKIMNDLVYRIKDNVQIPEEEVVQVAKSFSKEMLTLLLGLKRDNVPITEGVAAARNWSRGQEIMTLLLDQRGDDVPITEGVMQAAAGNFGGGQEIITLLLDRRGGDVLITEGVVQAAA
;
A
#
# COMPACT_ATOMS: atom_id res chain seq x y z
N MET A 1 -3.22 38.11 6.59
CA MET A 1 -2.36 37.97 5.40
C MET A 1 -3.16 37.91 4.11
N THR A 2 -4.00 36.90 3.86
CA THR A 2 -4.74 36.73 2.57
C THR A 2 -5.57 37.94 2.14
N LYS A 3 -6.26 38.62 3.07
CA LYS A 3 -7.02 39.85 2.77
C LYS A 3 -6.13 41.04 2.38
N ILE A 4 -4.89 41.10 2.87
CA ILE A 4 -3.93 42.18 2.61
C ILE A 4 -3.28 41.96 1.24
N TYR A 5 -2.71 40.78 1.00
CA TYR A 5 -2.05 40.50 -0.29
C TYR A 5 -3.02 40.20 -1.43
N GLY A 6 -4.26 39.76 -1.15
CA GLY A 6 -5.29 39.55 -2.18
C GLY A 6 -5.70 40.83 -2.91
N GLN A 7 -5.37 42.00 -2.35
CA GLN A 7 -5.56 43.30 -2.98
C GLN A 7 -4.30 43.80 -3.72
N ALA A 8 -3.15 43.11 -3.57
CA ALA A 8 -1.90 43.53 -4.18
C ALA A 8 -1.93 43.34 -5.70
N ASN A 9 -1.98 44.44 -6.43
CA ASN A 9 -1.95 44.42 -7.89
C ASN A 9 -0.56 43.99 -8.43
N ARG A 10 0.52 44.34 -7.71
CA ARG A 10 1.90 44.03 -8.07
C ARG A 10 2.70 43.66 -6.82
N VAL A 11 3.49 42.60 -6.91
CA VAL A 11 4.52 42.22 -5.93
C VAL A 11 5.89 42.29 -6.59
N ILE A 12 6.85 42.88 -5.89
CA ILE A 12 8.25 42.94 -6.31
C ILE A 12 9.01 41.85 -5.56
N VAL A 13 9.64 40.97 -6.32
CA VAL A 13 10.55 39.95 -5.84
C VAL A 13 11.96 40.52 -5.90
N TRP A 14 12.43 41.02 -4.77
CA TRP A 14 13.78 41.56 -4.63
C TRP A 14 14.75 40.43 -4.28
N LEU A 15 15.65 40.11 -5.21
CA LEU A 15 16.66 39.06 -5.03
C LEU A 15 17.95 39.58 -4.38
N GLY A 16 18.03 40.87 -4.06
CA GLY A 16 19.22 41.51 -3.49
C GLY A 16 19.99 42.34 -4.53
N GLU A 17 21.09 42.95 -4.09
CA GLU A 17 22.00 43.71 -4.96
C GLU A 17 22.65 42.84 -6.04
N ALA A 18 23.16 43.49 -7.08
CA ALA A 18 23.93 42.84 -8.13
C ALA A 18 25.25 42.30 -7.55
N ALA A 19 25.42 40.98 -7.58
CA ALA A 19 26.61 40.27 -7.12
C ALA A 19 26.70 38.91 -7.83
N ASP A 20 27.91 38.36 -8.01
CA ASP A 20 28.12 37.07 -8.69
C ASP A 20 27.53 37.00 -10.11
N ASN A 21 27.54 38.13 -10.84
CA ASN A 21 26.92 38.29 -12.17
C ASN A 21 25.40 38.00 -12.19
N SER A 22 24.71 38.26 -11.07
CA SER A 22 23.28 38.00 -10.92
C SER A 22 22.36 38.83 -11.83
N ASP A 23 22.79 40.05 -12.14
CA ASP A 23 22.13 40.95 -13.09
C ASP A 23 22.22 40.42 -14.52
N GLN A 24 23.42 39.99 -14.94
CA GLN A 24 23.61 39.28 -16.21
C GLN A 24 22.85 37.95 -16.24
N ALA A 25 22.80 37.22 -15.12
CA ALA A 25 22.03 35.98 -15.03
C ALA A 25 20.51 36.23 -15.22
N LEU A 26 20.00 37.35 -14.71
CA LEU A 26 18.59 37.73 -14.90
C LEU A 26 18.31 38.09 -16.37
N GLU A 27 19.25 38.78 -17.00
CA GLU A 27 19.19 39.13 -18.43
C GLU A 27 19.29 37.89 -19.33
N ASP A 28 20.18 36.94 -19.01
CA ASP A 28 20.29 35.66 -19.71
C ASP A 28 18.97 34.87 -19.65
N ILE A 29 18.28 34.87 -18.51
CA ILE A 29 16.93 34.28 -18.38
C ILE A 29 15.93 35.04 -19.26
N ARG A 30 15.99 36.37 -19.34
CA ARG A 30 15.12 37.19 -20.20
C ARG A 30 15.33 36.86 -21.68
N VAL A 31 16.57 36.80 -22.13
CA VAL A 31 16.94 36.45 -23.50
C VAL A 31 16.47 35.04 -23.85
N ALA A 32 16.62 34.08 -22.94
CA ALA A 32 16.09 32.72 -23.13
C ALA A 32 14.56 32.71 -23.26
N ALA A 33 13.85 33.60 -22.58
CA ALA A 33 12.39 33.69 -22.68
C ALA A 33 11.95 34.13 -24.09
N GLU A 34 12.68 35.07 -24.69
CA GLU A 34 12.40 35.65 -26.01
C GLU A 34 12.86 34.76 -27.17
N SER A 35 13.96 34.00 -27.00
CA SER A 35 14.52 33.21 -28.09
C SER A 35 13.60 32.04 -28.50
N GLU A 36 13.45 31.84 -29.82
CA GLU A 36 12.86 30.61 -30.38
C GLU A 36 13.85 29.42 -30.32
N CYS A 37 15.14 29.71 -30.12
CA CYS A 37 16.22 28.73 -30.17
C CYS A 37 16.72 28.37 -28.76
N THR A 38 16.66 27.08 -28.40
CA THR A 38 17.03 26.55 -27.08
C THR A 38 18.54 26.48 -26.83
N ASN A 39 19.38 26.83 -27.80
CA ASN A 39 20.81 26.50 -27.81
C ASN A 39 21.75 27.70 -27.55
N SER A 40 21.25 28.93 -27.40
CA SER A 40 22.11 30.13 -27.37
C SER A 40 22.76 30.46 -26.02
N LEU A 41 22.41 29.76 -24.93
CA LEU A 41 22.87 30.09 -23.57
C LEU A 41 23.57 28.90 -22.86
N ASN A 42 24.34 28.11 -23.62
CA ASN A 42 25.17 27.02 -23.09
C ASN A 42 26.56 27.50 -22.60
N ASN A 43 26.67 28.74 -22.13
CA ASN A 43 27.90 29.20 -21.49
C ASN A 43 27.91 28.70 -20.03
N GLU A 44 28.93 27.92 -19.67
CA GLU A 44 29.09 27.34 -18.32
C GLU A 44 29.07 28.43 -17.23
N ASN A 45 29.62 29.60 -17.52
CA ASN A 45 29.63 30.74 -16.60
C ASN A 45 28.22 31.33 -16.38
N SER A 46 27.42 31.46 -17.44
CA SER A 46 26.02 31.89 -17.33
C SER A 46 25.19 30.90 -16.53
N GLN A 47 25.38 29.59 -16.75
CA GLN A 47 24.69 28.56 -15.98
C GLN A 47 25.05 28.64 -14.48
N LYS A 48 26.33 28.81 -14.14
CA LYS A 48 26.78 28.99 -12.75
C LYS A 48 26.18 30.24 -12.11
N ALA A 49 26.14 31.37 -12.81
CA ALA A 49 25.56 32.62 -12.32
C ALA A 49 24.04 32.48 -12.06
N ILE A 50 23.32 31.84 -12.98
CA ILE A 50 21.88 31.53 -12.82
C ILE A 50 21.66 30.61 -11.62
N LEU A 51 22.45 29.55 -11.44
CA LEU A 51 22.32 28.66 -10.30
C LEU A 51 22.54 29.40 -8.97
N ARG A 52 23.59 30.23 -8.86
CA ARG A 52 23.83 31.06 -7.66
C ARG A 52 22.69 32.04 -7.37
N LEU A 53 22.11 32.65 -8.40
CA LEU A 53 20.94 33.52 -8.26
C LEU A 53 19.74 32.75 -7.66
N LEU A 54 19.50 31.52 -8.14
CA LEU A 54 18.40 30.67 -7.68
C LEU A 54 18.63 30.09 -6.28
N GLU A 55 19.88 30.04 -5.81
CA GLU A 55 20.21 29.62 -4.44
C GLU A 55 19.92 30.69 -3.39
N ARG A 56 19.65 31.93 -3.79
CA ARG A 56 19.45 33.04 -2.85
C ARG A 56 18.27 32.79 -1.89
N PRO A 57 18.30 33.34 -0.66
CA PRO A 57 17.34 33.01 0.40
C PRO A 57 15.86 33.23 0.03
N TRP A 58 15.57 34.16 -0.88
CA TRP A 58 14.21 34.44 -1.35
C TRP A 58 13.52 33.17 -1.88
N PHE A 59 14.24 32.35 -2.65
CA PHE A 59 13.71 31.10 -3.18
C PHE A 59 13.56 30.02 -2.12
N ARG A 60 14.18 30.12 -0.94
CA ARG A 60 14.13 29.04 0.06
C ARG A 60 13.01 29.19 1.08
N ARG A 61 12.56 30.42 1.33
CA ARG A 61 11.63 30.75 2.42
C ARG A 61 10.16 30.49 2.07
N ILE A 62 9.41 29.90 3.01
CA ILE A 62 7.99 29.56 2.82
C ILE A 62 7.08 30.80 2.70
N TRP A 63 7.31 31.84 3.51
CA TRP A 63 6.42 33.01 3.62
C TRP A 63 6.26 33.78 2.31
N VAL A 64 7.33 33.82 1.54
CA VAL A 64 7.40 34.49 0.24
C VAL A 64 6.35 33.95 -0.74
N LEU A 65 5.99 32.66 -0.61
CA LEU A 65 5.02 32.02 -1.49
C LEU A 65 3.64 32.66 -1.37
N GLN A 66 3.21 33.06 -0.17
CA GLN A 66 1.89 33.68 0.02
C GLN A 66 1.75 35.00 -0.73
N GLU A 67 2.80 35.83 -0.67
CA GLU A 67 2.79 37.16 -1.26
C GLU A 67 2.69 37.05 -2.78
N VAL A 68 3.54 36.20 -3.36
CA VAL A 68 3.56 35.91 -4.79
C VAL A 68 2.30 35.18 -5.24
N ALA A 69 1.73 34.29 -4.42
CA ALA A 69 0.52 33.53 -4.73
C ALA A 69 -0.75 34.38 -4.76
N ALA A 70 -0.76 35.52 -4.07
CA ALA A 70 -1.88 36.47 -4.11
C ALA A 70 -1.70 37.55 -5.19
N ALA A 71 -0.47 37.82 -5.62
CA ALA A 71 -0.15 38.88 -6.57
C ALA A 71 -0.80 38.68 -7.95
N ARG A 72 -1.24 39.75 -8.61
CA ARG A 72 -1.71 39.69 -10.02
C ARG A 72 -0.61 39.97 -11.04
N ARG A 73 0.45 40.65 -10.60
CA ARG A 73 1.66 40.90 -11.36
C ARG A 73 2.86 40.67 -10.46
N VAL A 74 3.84 39.94 -10.98
CA VAL A 74 5.11 39.69 -10.29
C VAL A 74 6.21 40.31 -11.12
N LEU A 75 7.02 41.16 -10.50
CA LEU A 75 8.23 41.73 -11.06
C LEU A 75 9.41 41.18 -10.29
N ILE A 76 10.40 40.60 -10.96
CA ILE A 76 11.61 40.07 -10.32
C ILE A 76 12.75 41.05 -10.59
N MET A 77 13.47 41.41 -9.53
CA MET A 77 14.52 42.41 -9.56
C MET A 77 15.77 41.91 -8.87
N CYS A 78 16.93 42.23 -9.44
CA CYS A 78 18.24 41.97 -8.86
C CYS A 78 19.19 43.13 -9.19
N GLY A 79 19.55 43.94 -8.19
CA GLY A 79 20.19 45.23 -8.44
C GLY A 79 19.32 46.09 -9.37
N PRO A 80 19.89 46.71 -10.43
CA PRO A 80 19.13 47.50 -11.40
C PRO A 80 18.37 46.64 -12.43
N ALA A 81 18.67 45.35 -12.54
CA ALA A 81 18.04 44.48 -13.53
C ALA A 81 16.62 44.09 -13.10
N GLU A 82 15.68 44.13 -14.05
CA GLU A 82 14.28 43.73 -13.83
C GLU A 82 13.76 42.81 -14.93
N ILE A 83 12.91 41.87 -14.56
CA ILE A 83 12.23 40.96 -15.48
C ILE A 83 10.80 40.68 -15.02
N ASN A 84 9.89 40.59 -15.98
CA ASN A 84 8.53 40.14 -15.70
C ASN A 84 8.53 38.68 -15.20
N GLY A 85 7.74 38.37 -14.16
CA GLY A 85 7.68 37.03 -13.58
C GLY A 85 7.28 35.94 -14.60
N TYR A 86 6.42 36.24 -15.57
CA TYR A 86 6.09 35.31 -16.66
C TYR A 86 7.30 35.03 -17.56
N ALA A 87 8.03 36.08 -17.95
CA ALA A 87 9.24 35.97 -18.76
C ALA A 87 10.31 35.16 -18.01
N PHE A 88 10.52 35.43 -16.73
CA PHE A 88 11.42 34.65 -15.88
C PHE A 88 11.08 33.15 -15.88
N CYS A 89 9.80 32.81 -15.65
CA CYS A 89 9.36 31.41 -15.65
C CYS A 89 9.49 30.75 -17.03
N SER A 90 9.20 31.51 -18.10
CA SER A 90 9.30 31.04 -19.49
C SER A 90 10.75 30.76 -19.88
N GLY A 91 11.64 31.71 -19.63
CA GLY A 91 13.08 31.58 -19.91
C GLY A 91 13.70 30.43 -19.13
N PHE A 92 13.41 30.34 -17.82
CA PHE A 92 13.91 29.24 -17.00
C PHE A 92 13.52 27.85 -17.54
N ASN A 93 12.28 27.66 -18.00
CA ASN A 93 11.84 26.37 -18.56
C ASN A 93 12.54 26.01 -19.88
N LYS A 94 12.99 27.00 -20.65
CA LYS A 94 13.76 26.79 -21.88
C LYS A 94 15.24 26.48 -21.62
N LEU A 95 15.78 26.91 -20.48
CA LEU A 95 17.17 26.68 -20.09
C LEU A 95 17.38 25.22 -19.63
N LYS A 96 18.33 24.53 -20.28
CA LYS A 96 18.78 23.19 -19.86
C LYS A 96 19.90 23.31 -18.81
N LEU A 97 19.54 23.75 -17.60
CA LEU A 97 20.49 23.87 -16.50
C LEU A 97 20.91 22.48 -15.97
N SER A 98 22.21 22.32 -15.72
CA SER A 98 22.77 21.14 -15.03
C SER A 98 22.76 21.38 -13.52
N TYR A 99 22.04 20.54 -12.77
CA TYR A 99 21.89 20.65 -11.32
C TYR A 99 22.85 19.73 -10.54
N GLY A 100 23.88 19.18 -11.21
CA GLY A 100 24.74 18.14 -10.62
C GLY A 100 25.39 18.53 -9.28
N ALA A 101 25.67 19.81 -9.06
CA ALA A 101 26.23 20.34 -7.82
C ALA A 101 25.19 20.88 -6.81
N HIS A 102 23.90 20.94 -7.19
CA HIS A 102 22.84 21.59 -6.40
C HIS A 102 21.60 20.68 -6.32
N PRO A 103 21.70 19.55 -5.61
CA PRO A 103 20.64 18.56 -5.62
C PRO A 103 19.42 19.10 -4.85
N GLY A 104 18.23 19.01 -5.45
CA GLY A 104 16.98 19.56 -4.88
C GLY A 104 16.64 21.00 -5.29
N LEU A 105 17.58 21.77 -5.84
CA LEU A 105 17.30 23.12 -6.34
C LEU A 105 16.26 23.11 -7.48
N GLN A 106 16.30 22.08 -8.32
CA GLN A 106 15.36 21.92 -9.42
C GLN A 106 13.89 21.82 -8.94
N SER A 107 13.59 21.02 -7.91
CA SER A 107 12.21 20.89 -7.40
C SER A 107 11.75 22.16 -6.68
N LEU A 108 12.66 22.81 -5.96
CA LEU A 108 12.42 24.08 -5.29
C LEU A 108 12.08 25.21 -6.28
N ILE A 109 12.83 25.33 -7.38
CA ILE A 109 12.55 26.40 -8.35
C ILE A 109 11.30 26.10 -9.16
N ARG A 110 11.09 24.86 -9.61
CA ARG A 110 9.90 24.57 -10.40
C ARG A 110 8.58 24.82 -9.63
N SER A 111 8.54 24.48 -8.35
CA SER A 111 7.36 24.78 -7.51
C SER A 111 7.13 26.27 -7.28
N VAL A 112 8.18 27.11 -7.34
CA VAL A 112 8.05 28.59 -7.32
C VAL A 112 7.56 29.14 -8.65
N THR A 113 8.08 28.63 -9.77
CA THR A 113 7.68 29.10 -11.11
C THR A 113 6.19 28.86 -11.36
N TYR A 114 5.63 27.77 -10.81
CA TYR A 114 4.19 27.54 -10.81
C TYR A 114 3.40 28.72 -10.22
N VAL A 115 3.77 29.19 -9.03
CA VAL A 115 3.07 30.28 -8.31
C VAL A 115 3.27 31.62 -8.99
N ILE A 116 4.49 31.93 -9.44
CA ILE A 116 4.80 33.20 -10.11
C ILE A 116 4.04 33.30 -11.43
N ARG A 117 4.06 32.25 -12.25
CA ARG A 117 3.44 32.27 -13.57
C ARG A 117 1.93 32.39 -13.52
N GLY A 118 1.29 31.76 -12.53
CA GLY A 118 -0.16 31.80 -12.35
C GLY A 118 -0.72 33.20 -12.09
N ALA A 119 0.13 34.15 -11.66
CA ALA A 119 -0.27 35.51 -11.28
C ALA A 119 -1.11 36.24 -12.34
N ILE A 120 -0.72 36.14 -13.62
CA ILE A 120 -1.39 36.87 -14.72
C ILE A 120 -2.81 36.37 -15.01
N PHE A 121 -3.15 35.15 -14.59
CA PHE A 121 -4.45 34.53 -14.81
C PHE A 121 -5.42 34.75 -13.65
N ARG A 122 -5.00 35.45 -12.59
CA ARG A 122 -5.82 35.66 -11.39
C ARG A 122 -6.87 36.77 -11.62
N PRO A 123 -8.16 36.52 -11.32
CA PRO A 123 -9.24 37.48 -11.56
C PRO A 123 -9.14 38.73 -10.68
N LYS A 124 -9.75 39.84 -11.13
CA LYS A 124 -9.74 41.13 -10.42
C LYS A 124 -10.72 41.22 -9.24
N TYR A 125 -11.76 40.39 -9.22
CA TYR A 125 -12.92 40.57 -8.32
C TYR A 125 -13.10 39.48 -7.28
N THR A 126 -12.26 38.45 -7.29
CA THR A 126 -12.33 37.39 -6.28
C THR A 126 -11.02 37.31 -5.50
N THR A 127 -11.14 37.25 -4.18
CA THR A 127 -10.06 36.86 -3.25
C THR A 127 -9.87 35.34 -3.19
N SER A 128 -10.53 34.61 -4.09
CA SER A 128 -10.52 33.15 -4.13
C SER A 128 -9.11 32.63 -4.41
N SER A 129 -8.74 31.61 -3.63
CA SER A 129 -7.50 30.84 -3.67
C SER A 129 -6.95 30.65 -5.08
N SER A 130 -5.62 30.77 -5.21
CA SER A 130 -4.84 30.42 -6.41
C SER A 130 -5.22 29.04 -6.97
N GLY A 131 -6.21 29.01 -7.86
CA GLY A 131 -6.53 27.90 -8.75
C GLY A 131 -6.68 26.51 -8.10
N GLY A 132 -7.72 26.26 -7.32
CA GLY A 132 -8.23 24.90 -7.06
C GLY A 132 -7.26 23.83 -6.51
N ILE A 133 -6.09 24.21 -5.98
CA ILE A 133 -5.13 23.28 -5.38
C ILE A 133 -5.52 23.03 -3.93
N CYS A 134 -5.66 21.75 -3.57
CA CYS A 134 -5.95 21.32 -2.21
C CYS A 134 -4.74 21.48 -1.27
N LEU A 135 -4.97 21.53 0.04
CA LEU A 135 -3.92 21.74 1.03
C LEU A 135 -2.84 20.64 0.97
N GLY A 136 -3.23 19.39 0.74
CA GLY A 136 -2.29 18.27 0.61
C GLY A 136 -1.28 18.47 -0.51
N GLU A 137 -1.75 18.91 -1.68
CA GLU A 137 -0.88 19.20 -2.82
C GLU A 137 0.07 20.37 -2.55
N LEU A 138 -0.39 21.43 -1.88
CA LEU A 138 0.48 22.54 -1.48
C LEU A 138 1.56 22.08 -0.50
N ILE A 139 1.18 21.27 0.48
CA ILE A 139 2.14 20.77 1.47
C ILE A 139 3.18 19.89 0.77
N ASP A 140 2.77 18.97 -0.09
CA ASP A 140 3.69 18.15 -0.89
C ASP A 140 4.67 18.98 -1.73
N MET A 141 4.25 20.14 -2.23
CA MET A 141 5.08 21.05 -3.02
C MET A 141 6.07 21.85 -2.19
N TYR A 142 5.70 22.23 -0.95
CA TYR A 142 6.39 23.31 -0.22
C TYR A 142 6.86 22.95 1.20
N HIS A 143 6.61 21.75 1.71
CA HIS A 143 6.97 21.39 3.09
C HIS A 143 8.49 21.42 3.38
N THR A 144 9.35 21.33 2.35
CA THR A 144 10.82 21.38 2.48
C THR A 144 11.39 22.79 2.55
N ARG A 145 10.55 23.83 2.53
CA ARG A 145 10.99 25.24 2.56
C ARG A 145 11.52 25.64 3.92
N GLU A 146 12.44 26.58 3.94
CA GLU A 146 12.91 27.19 5.17
C GLU A 146 11.80 28.03 5.80
N ALA A 147 11.64 27.88 7.11
CA ALA A 147 10.67 28.58 7.92
C ALA A 147 11.34 29.05 9.21
N THR A 148 10.92 30.21 9.73
CA THR A 148 11.40 30.69 11.03
C THR A 148 10.79 29.87 12.15
N GLU A 149 9.48 29.65 12.09
CA GLU A 149 8.74 28.73 12.96
C GLU A 149 8.21 27.55 12.12
N CYS A 150 8.25 26.32 12.65
CA CYS A 150 7.78 25.13 11.92
C CYS A 150 6.33 25.27 11.46
N HIS A 151 5.48 25.93 12.27
CA HIS A 151 4.08 26.24 11.95
C HIS A 151 3.90 26.97 10.63
N ASP A 152 4.87 27.79 10.24
CA ASP A 152 4.80 28.58 9.01
C ASP A 152 4.77 27.69 7.77
N LYS A 153 5.37 26.49 7.82
CA LYS A 153 5.31 25.49 6.74
C LYS A 153 3.88 25.07 6.41
N VAL A 154 2.96 25.20 7.36
CA VAL A 154 1.54 24.86 7.20
C VAL A 154 0.69 26.11 7.05
N TYR A 155 0.83 27.08 7.97
CA TYR A 155 0.00 28.28 8.00
C TYR A 155 0.22 29.19 6.80
N ALA A 156 1.43 29.19 6.21
CA ALA A 156 1.67 29.90 4.96
C ALA A 156 0.82 29.35 3.80
N LEU A 157 0.34 28.10 3.86
CA LEU A 157 -0.35 27.47 2.74
C LEU A 157 -1.87 27.61 2.81
N PHE A 158 -2.43 27.93 3.98
CA PHE A 158 -3.88 28.09 4.15
C PHE A 158 -4.49 29.14 3.23
N GLY A 159 -3.80 30.27 3.02
CA GLY A 159 -4.28 31.33 2.13
C GLY A 159 -4.26 30.97 0.65
N MET A 160 -3.54 29.90 0.28
CA MET A 160 -3.37 29.43 -1.10
C MET A 160 -4.27 28.23 -1.41
N SER A 161 -4.69 27.49 -0.39
CA SER A 161 -5.49 26.27 -0.52
C SER A 161 -6.92 26.57 -0.93
N SER A 162 -7.50 25.68 -1.74
CA SER A 162 -8.94 25.63 -2.00
C SER A 162 -9.74 24.98 -0.87
N ASP A 163 -9.08 24.22 0.01
CA ASP A 163 -9.75 23.54 1.10
C ASP A 163 -10.03 24.53 2.24
N ASP A 164 -11.12 24.31 2.98
CA ASP A 164 -11.37 25.00 4.25
C ASP A 164 -11.03 24.08 5.42
N PRO A 165 -9.81 24.20 5.99
CA PRO A 165 -9.39 23.34 7.09
C PRO A 165 -9.90 23.85 8.46
N SER A 166 -10.62 24.98 8.51
CA SER A 166 -11.06 25.60 9.76
C SER A 166 -11.99 24.70 10.58
N ALA A 167 -12.90 23.98 9.93
CA ALA A 167 -13.80 23.02 10.56
C ALA A 167 -13.07 21.82 11.19
N ALA A 168 -11.82 21.55 10.76
CA ALA A 168 -10.96 20.53 11.36
C ALA A 168 -10.09 21.07 12.51
N GLY A 169 -10.29 22.33 12.93
CA GLY A 169 -9.49 22.99 13.96
C GLY A 169 -8.12 23.48 13.48
N LEU A 170 -7.87 23.44 12.16
CA LEU A 170 -6.64 23.91 11.54
C LEU A 170 -6.82 25.39 11.15
N SER A 171 -6.40 26.26 12.06
CA SER A 171 -6.32 27.71 11.83
C SER A 171 -5.00 28.25 12.40
N PRO A 172 -4.49 29.39 11.92
CA PRO A 172 -3.24 29.94 12.41
C PRO A 172 -3.30 30.23 13.93
N ASN A 173 -2.61 29.41 14.71
CA ASN A 173 -2.55 29.54 16.17
C ASN A 173 -1.21 29.00 16.69
N TYR A 174 -0.23 29.89 16.82
CA TYR A 174 1.12 29.57 17.32
C TYR A 174 1.16 29.11 18.78
N LYS A 175 0.05 29.17 19.53
CA LYS A 175 -0.04 28.59 20.88
C LYS A 175 -0.21 27.07 20.86
N VAL A 176 -0.63 26.49 19.73
CA VAL A 176 -0.77 25.04 19.58
C VAL A 176 0.63 24.44 19.38
N PRO A 177 1.06 23.44 20.17
CA PRO A 177 2.36 22.79 19.95
C PRO A 177 2.46 22.16 18.57
N TRP A 178 3.66 22.15 17.98
CA TRP A 178 3.90 21.64 16.63
C TRP A 178 3.40 20.20 16.44
N ARG A 179 3.64 19.31 17.43
CA ARG A 179 3.14 17.92 17.38
C ARG A 179 1.63 17.84 17.17
N LYS A 180 0.87 18.72 17.83
CA LYS A 180 -0.60 18.73 17.77
C LYS A 180 -1.06 19.25 16.42
N LEU A 181 -0.42 20.29 15.91
CA LEU A 181 -0.70 20.82 14.58
C LEU A 181 -0.44 19.76 13.49
N LEU A 182 0.71 19.10 13.51
CA LEU A 182 1.06 18.07 12.53
C LEU A 182 0.11 16.86 12.62
N GLN A 183 -0.28 16.45 13.83
CA GLN A 183 -1.27 15.40 14.02
C GLN A 183 -2.66 15.77 13.45
N GLN A 184 -3.13 17.00 13.68
CA GLN A 184 -4.38 17.49 13.11
C GLN A 184 -4.32 17.55 11.58
N LEU A 185 -3.19 18.00 11.04
CA LEU A 185 -2.96 18.08 9.61
C LEU A 185 -3.05 16.71 8.94
N VAL A 186 -2.34 15.70 9.45
CA VAL A 186 -2.38 14.35 8.87
C VAL A 186 -3.80 13.79 8.87
N LYS A 187 -4.56 13.99 9.95
CA LYS A 187 -5.94 13.53 10.05
C LYS A 187 -6.89 14.26 9.11
N PHE A 188 -6.60 15.53 8.82
CA PHE A 188 -7.35 16.29 7.82
C PHE A 188 -7.07 15.80 6.40
N LEU A 189 -5.81 15.52 6.06
CA LEU A 189 -5.39 15.09 4.73
C LEU A 189 -5.81 13.65 4.39
N LEU A 190 -5.79 12.75 5.39
CA LEU A 190 -6.12 11.34 5.20
C LEU A 190 -7.54 11.02 5.69
N CYS A 191 -7.69 10.75 6.98
CA CYS A 191 -8.96 10.54 7.66
C CYS A 191 -8.78 10.65 9.18
N LYS A 192 -9.89 10.69 9.94
CA LYS A 192 -9.83 10.77 11.40
C LYS A 192 -9.41 9.46 12.07
N GLU A 193 -9.58 8.32 11.39
CA GLU A 193 -9.32 6.99 11.95
C GLU A 193 -7.83 6.60 11.96
N VAL A 194 -6.96 7.28 11.20
CA VAL A 194 -5.53 6.95 11.21
C VAL A 194 -4.90 7.23 12.57
N SER A 195 -4.04 6.31 13.03
CA SER A 195 -3.21 6.52 14.20
C SER A 195 -1.94 7.27 13.78
N VAL A 196 -1.65 8.38 14.45
CA VAL A 196 -0.55 9.28 14.08
C VAL A 196 0.26 9.65 15.32
N GLU A 197 1.56 9.41 15.24
CA GLU A 197 2.57 9.75 16.24
C GLU A 197 3.46 10.88 15.69
N THR A 198 3.70 11.91 16.50
CA THR A 198 4.41 13.17 16.15
C THR A 198 5.13 13.72 17.39
N TRP A 199 6.11 14.61 17.18
CA TRP A 199 6.95 15.21 18.22
C TRP A 199 7.11 16.71 17.99
N ASP A 200 7.41 17.47 19.03
CA ASP A 200 7.55 18.94 18.92
C ASP A 200 8.90 19.34 18.29
N GLU A 201 9.95 18.57 18.52
CA GLU A 201 11.30 18.83 18.02
C GLU A 201 11.56 18.25 16.62
N LYS A 202 10.60 17.50 16.07
CA LYS A 202 10.77 16.79 14.80
C LYS A 202 9.68 17.11 13.79
N GLU A 203 10.07 17.26 12.53
CA GLU A 203 9.13 17.40 11.42
C GLU A 203 8.81 16.04 10.78
N ILE A 204 8.47 15.07 11.63
CA ILE A 204 8.17 13.70 11.24
C ILE A 204 6.79 13.31 11.76
N ALA A 205 6.00 12.67 10.91
CA ALA A 205 4.77 11.98 11.30
C ALA A 205 4.87 10.48 10.98
N VAL A 206 4.63 9.64 11.98
CA VAL A 206 4.50 8.19 11.81
C VAL A 206 3.01 7.84 11.81
N ILE A 207 2.56 7.24 10.71
CA ILE A 207 1.14 6.99 10.42
C ILE A 207 0.92 5.49 10.36
N LYS A 208 0.02 4.99 11.20
CA LYS A 208 -0.42 3.59 11.24
C LYS A 208 -1.86 3.51 10.77
N SER A 209 -2.09 2.72 9.73
CA SER A 209 -3.43 2.53 9.15
C SER A 209 -3.51 1.22 8.38
N LYS A 210 -4.71 0.67 8.25
CA LYS A 210 -4.96 -0.35 7.21
C LYS A 210 -5.03 0.30 5.84
N GLY A 211 -4.68 -0.47 4.80
CA GLY A 211 -4.62 0.03 3.45
C GLY A 211 -4.65 -1.08 2.40
N CYS A 212 -4.59 -0.68 1.13
CA CYS A 212 -4.29 -1.58 0.01
C CYS A 212 -3.42 -0.87 -1.02
N ILE A 213 -2.62 -1.64 -1.76
CA ILE A 213 -1.93 -1.13 -2.95
C ILE A 213 -2.88 -1.15 -4.14
N LEU A 214 -2.95 -0.02 -4.85
CA LEU A 214 -3.70 0.15 -6.09
C LEU A 214 -2.82 -0.20 -7.31
N GLY A 215 -1.57 0.25 -7.32
CA GLY A 215 -0.66 0.06 -8.44
C GLY A 215 0.76 0.50 -8.12
N GLN A 216 1.62 0.49 -9.14
CA GLN A 216 3.02 0.89 -9.06
C GLN A 216 3.35 1.87 -10.19
N VAL A 217 4.17 2.87 -9.89
CA VAL A 217 4.65 3.85 -10.86
C VAL A 217 5.62 3.17 -11.82
N SER A 218 5.30 3.19 -13.11
CA SER A 218 6.11 2.59 -14.18
C SER A 218 7.05 3.59 -14.84
N SER A 219 6.61 4.83 -15.04
CA SER A 219 7.44 5.90 -15.58
C SER A 219 7.00 7.26 -15.03
N VAL A 220 7.98 8.17 -14.95
CA VAL A 220 7.75 9.57 -14.61
C VAL A 220 8.38 10.42 -15.71
N GLU A 221 7.53 11.08 -16.49
CA GLU A 221 7.95 12.00 -17.54
C GLU A 221 7.83 13.43 -17.00
N GLY A 222 8.96 14.13 -16.96
CA GLY A 222 8.96 15.57 -16.72
C GLY A 222 8.42 16.26 -17.97
N ASP A 223 7.25 16.87 -17.88
CA ASP A 223 6.67 17.58 -19.02
C ASP A 223 7.34 18.95 -19.15
N SER A 224 8.39 19.03 -19.96
CA SER A 224 9.09 20.30 -20.28
C SER A 224 8.17 21.33 -20.93
N THR A 225 7.01 20.90 -21.45
CA THR A 225 6.00 21.77 -22.07
C THR A 225 4.92 22.22 -21.10
N ARG A 226 4.73 21.54 -19.96
CA ARG A 226 3.61 21.77 -19.02
C ARG A 226 4.00 22.17 -17.59
N TYR A 227 5.00 23.04 -17.45
CA TYR A 227 5.02 24.03 -16.37
C TYR A 227 4.86 23.47 -14.95
N ASP A 228 5.86 22.68 -14.54
CA ASP A 228 5.97 21.97 -13.26
C ASP A 228 5.00 20.80 -13.03
N ARG A 229 4.26 20.41 -14.07
CA ARG A 229 3.53 19.13 -14.05
C ARG A 229 4.41 17.99 -14.50
N GLN A 230 4.21 16.85 -13.85
CA GLN A 230 4.83 15.58 -14.17
C GLN A 230 3.72 14.63 -14.60
N ARG A 231 4.01 13.86 -15.65
CA ARG A 231 3.14 12.79 -16.08
C ARG A 231 3.65 11.51 -15.43
N VAL A 232 2.79 10.89 -14.62
CA VAL A 232 3.09 9.68 -13.88
C VAL A 232 2.24 8.56 -14.45
N SER A 233 2.90 7.56 -15.01
CA SER A 233 2.26 6.35 -15.52
C SER A 233 2.22 5.30 -14.41
N ILE A 234 1.06 4.69 -14.21
CA ILE A 234 0.79 3.73 -13.15
C ILE A 234 0.32 2.43 -13.78
N ILE A 235 0.96 1.34 -13.39
CA ILE A 235 0.49 -0.01 -13.66
C ILE A 235 -0.42 -0.40 -12.50
N PHE A 236 -1.73 -0.44 -12.77
CA PHE A 236 -2.70 -0.97 -11.82
C PHE A 236 -2.62 -2.49 -11.77
N LYS A 237 -2.78 -3.05 -10.57
CA LYS A 237 -2.83 -4.51 -10.41
C LYS A 237 -4.23 -5.01 -10.78
N ASN A 238 -4.35 -6.27 -11.22
CA ASN A 238 -5.63 -6.88 -11.63
C ASN A 238 -6.52 -7.23 -10.41
N LYS A 239 -6.79 -6.24 -9.54
CA LYS A 239 -7.66 -6.31 -8.38
C LYS A 239 -8.88 -5.41 -8.61
N PRO A 240 -10.10 -5.78 -8.14
CA PRO A 240 -11.30 -5.00 -8.41
C PRO A 240 -11.19 -3.51 -8.10
N ARG A 241 -10.59 -3.15 -6.95
CA ARG A 241 -10.39 -1.75 -6.53
C ARG A 241 -9.42 -1.00 -7.42
N SER A 242 -8.33 -1.66 -7.81
CA SER A 242 -7.34 -1.08 -8.72
C SER A 242 -7.95 -0.81 -10.09
N LEU A 243 -8.73 -1.76 -10.62
CA LEU A 243 -9.43 -1.61 -11.89
C LEU A 243 -10.51 -0.52 -11.85
N GLU A 244 -11.20 -0.32 -10.72
CA GLU A 244 -12.15 0.77 -10.55
C GLU A 244 -11.44 2.13 -10.57
N TYR A 245 -10.31 2.26 -9.87
CA TYR A 245 -9.47 3.46 -9.91
C TYR A 245 -8.93 3.71 -11.32
N GLU A 246 -8.48 2.67 -12.01
CA GLU A 246 -8.00 2.75 -13.39
C GLU A 246 -9.11 3.19 -14.35
N LYS A 247 -10.31 2.61 -14.26
CA LYS A 247 -11.47 3.03 -15.07
C LYS A 247 -11.84 4.48 -14.82
N LYS A 248 -11.73 4.94 -13.57
CA LYS A 248 -12.13 6.29 -13.18
C LYS A 248 -11.10 7.36 -13.59
N TRP A 249 -9.81 7.09 -13.39
CA TRP A 249 -8.76 8.11 -13.53
C TRP A 249 -7.74 7.83 -14.64
N GLY A 250 -7.81 6.66 -15.26
CA GLY A 250 -6.80 6.17 -16.20
C GLY A 250 -5.48 5.78 -15.53
N ALA A 251 -4.61 5.14 -16.31
CA ALA A 251 -3.25 4.78 -15.94
C ALA A 251 -2.26 5.95 -15.95
N GLN A 252 -2.63 7.09 -16.55
CA GLN A 252 -1.72 8.21 -16.79
C GLN A 252 -2.22 9.45 -16.04
N TRP A 253 -1.51 9.81 -14.97
CA TRP A 253 -1.89 10.93 -14.10
C TRP A 253 -1.02 12.14 -14.39
N THR A 254 -1.64 13.31 -14.41
CA THR A 254 -0.89 14.59 -14.42
C THR A 254 -0.86 15.15 -13.01
N LEU A 255 0.32 15.20 -12.40
CA LEU A 255 0.52 15.65 -11.02
C LEU A 255 1.45 16.88 -10.99
N GLN A 256 1.26 17.77 -10.03
CA GLN A 256 2.27 18.81 -9.74
C GLN A 256 3.55 18.17 -9.21
N ALA A 257 4.71 18.73 -9.52
CA ALA A 257 5.97 18.25 -8.99
C ALA A 257 5.97 18.34 -7.45
N SER A 258 6.39 17.25 -6.81
CA SER A 258 6.53 17.17 -5.36
C SER A 258 7.93 17.61 -4.94
N ALA A 259 8.04 18.07 -3.70
CA ALA A 259 9.32 18.36 -3.06
C ALA A 259 10.23 17.10 -3.03
N LYS A 260 9.64 15.93 -2.76
CA LYS A 260 10.27 14.62 -2.94
C LYS A 260 9.93 14.05 -4.31
N SER A 261 10.93 13.81 -5.16
CA SER A 261 10.73 13.28 -6.51
C SER A 261 10.10 11.88 -6.52
N ILE A 262 9.02 11.75 -7.27
CA ILE A 262 8.40 10.46 -7.62
C ILE A 262 9.35 9.73 -8.57
N ARG A 263 9.49 8.42 -8.40
CA ARG A 263 10.38 7.56 -9.18
C ARG A 263 9.64 6.30 -9.65
N GLN A 264 10.19 5.67 -10.67
CA GLN A 264 9.78 4.32 -11.04
C GLN A 264 9.94 3.38 -9.84
N GLY A 265 8.96 2.51 -9.63
CA GLY A 265 8.90 1.59 -8.50
C GLY A 265 8.15 2.12 -7.27
N ASP A 266 7.89 3.44 -7.18
CA ASP A 266 7.04 3.99 -6.12
C ASP A 266 5.62 3.39 -6.19
N LEU A 267 5.01 3.20 -5.03
CA LEU A 267 3.72 2.50 -4.89
C LEU A 267 2.58 3.49 -4.71
N VAL A 268 1.43 3.17 -5.30
CA VAL A 268 0.18 3.92 -5.11
C VAL A 268 -0.69 3.14 -4.15
N CYS A 269 -0.99 3.71 -2.99
CA CYS A 269 -1.81 3.06 -1.96
C CYS A 269 -3.08 3.87 -1.63
N LEU A 270 -4.09 3.18 -1.12
CA LEU A 270 -5.27 3.78 -0.52
C LEU A 270 -5.41 3.29 0.91
N LEU A 271 -5.45 4.24 1.85
CA LEU A 271 -5.63 3.96 3.27
C LEU A 271 -7.12 3.86 3.63
N GLN A 272 -7.40 3.13 4.71
CA GLN A 272 -8.74 3.00 5.25
C GLN A 272 -9.31 4.36 5.65
N GLY A 273 -10.50 4.68 5.14
CA GLY A 273 -11.18 5.96 5.40
C GLY A 273 -10.67 7.14 4.57
N ALA A 274 -9.53 7.02 3.89
CA ALA A 274 -9.01 8.08 3.05
C ALA A 274 -9.81 8.20 1.73
N SER A 275 -10.11 9.43 1.32
CA SER A 275 -10.82 9.70 0.06
C SER A 275 -9.89 9.74 -1.16
N LYS A 276 -8.60 10.01 -0.94
CA LYS A 276 -7.57 10.17 -1.97
C LYS A 276 -6.41 9.18 -1.78
N PRO A 277 -5.82 8.65 -2.86
CA PRO A 277 -4.66 7.77 -2.77
C PRO A 277 -3.40 8.53 -2.35
N SER A 278 -2.38 7.82 -1.87
CA SER A 278 -1.05 8.38 -1.58
C SER A 278 0.02 7.63 -2.37
N ILE A 279 1.12 8.31 -2.71
CA ILE A 279 2.30 7.71 -3.33
C ILE A 279 3.35 7.52 -2.25
N ILE A 280 3.81 6.28 -2.09
CA ILE A 280 4.73 5.86 -1.05
C ILE A 280 5.91 5.11 -1.65
N ARG A 281 7.05 5.13 -0.97
CA ARG A 281 8.26 4.39 -1.33
C ARG A 281 8.52 3.30 -0.31
N THR A 282 8.78 2.09 -0.79
CA THR A 282 9.15 0.96 0.07
C THR A 282 10.53 1.20 0.68
N CYS A 283 10.60 1.16 2.00
CA CYS A 283 11.84 1.21 2.78
C CYS A 283 12.09 -0.15 3.43
N LYS A 284 13.06 -0.23 4.35
CA LYS A 284 13.49 -1.52 4.85
C LYS A 284 12.41 -2.27 5.63
N ASP A 285 11.76 -1.56 6.53
CA ASP A 285 10.73 -2.06 7.44
C ASP A 285 9.54 -1.07 7.54
N ASN A 286 9.40 -0.16 6.59
CA ASN A 286 8.32 0.83 6.59
C ASN A 286 8.12 1.37 5.17
N PHE A 287 7.25 2.36 5.02
CA PHE A 287 7.08 3.08 3.77
C PHE A 287 7.25 4.58 3.98
N THR A 288 8.06 5.24 3.16
CA THR A 288 8.17 6.70 3.18
C THR A 288 7.05 7.31 2.34
N VAL A 289 6.37 8.33 2.86
CA VAL A 289 5.40 9.10 2.09
C VAL A 289 6.16 10.03 1.13
N ILE A 290 5.90 9.87 -0.17
CA ILE A 290 6.42 10.74 -1.24
C ILE A 290 5.40 11.83 -1.57
N LYS A 291 4.12 11.46 -1.65
CA LYS A 291 3.02 12.38 -1.92
C LYS A 291 1.77 11.95 -1.18
N ILE A 292 1.16 12.83 -0.39
CA ILE A 292 -0.01 12.50 0.44
C ILE A 292 -1.30 12.98 -0.22
N ALA A 293 -2.36 12.16 -0.15
CA ALA A 293 -3.70 12.55 -0.60
C ALA A 293 -3.74 13.16 -2.03
N VAL A 294 -3.18 12.44 -2.99
CA VAL A 294 -3.02 12.82 -4.39
C VAL A 294 -4.37 13.03 -5.07
N THR A 295 -4.51 14.11 -5.85
CA THR A 295 -5.68 14.34 -6.72
C THR A 295 -5.27 14.09 -8.18
N PRO A 296 -5.61 12.93 -8.78
CA PRO A 296 -5.28 12.65 -10.18
C PRO A 296 -6.02 13.62 -11.11
N GLN A 297 -5.31 14.25 -12.04
CA GLN A 297 -5.95 14.93 -13.19
C GLN A 297 -5.87 14.04 -14.42
N GLN A 298 -7.02 13.71 -15.03
CA GLN A 298 -7.07 13.01 -16.32
C GLN A 298 -6.37 13.86 -17.40
N GLY A 299 -5.61 13.20 -18.28
CA GLY A 299 -4.81 13.84 -19.32
C GLY A 299 -5.58 14.54 -20.45
N VAL A 300 -6.93 14.57 -20.43
CA VAL A 300 -7.75 15.15 -21.50
C VAL A 300 -8.85 16.04 -20.92
N ARG A 301 -8.89 17.31 -21.35
CA ARG A 301 -10.08 18.16 -21.23
C ARG A 301 -11.12 17.66 -22.24
N THR A 302 -12.16 16.99 -21.77
CA THR A 302 -13.48 17.06 -22.40
C THR A 302 -14.32 18.05 -21.60
N GLU A 303 -15.14 18.85 -22.29
CA GLU A 303 -15.84 20.05 -21.79
C GLU A 303 -16.90 19.83 -20.69
N SER A 304 -16.82 18.76 -19.91
CA SER A 304 -17.82 18.45 -18.89
C SER A 304 -17.17 18.15 -17.53
N GLY A 305 -17.28 19.13 -16.63
CA GLY A 305 -17.48 18.94 -15.19
C GLY A 305 -16.36 18.28 -14.37
N TYR A 306 -15.94 18.95 -13.30
CA TYR A 306 -15.31 18.28 -12.17
C TYR A 306 -16.26 17.20 -11.64
N VAL A 307 -15.90 15.93 -11.79
CA VAL A 307 -16.65 14.83 -11.18
C VAL A 307 -16.23 14.74 -9.73
N GLU A 308 -17.04 15.32 -8.84
CA GLU A 308 -16.94 15.10 -7.40
C GLU A 308 -17.01 13.61 -7.08
N CYS A 309 -16.23 13.23 -6.07
CA CYS A 309 -16.05 11.84 -5.67
C CYS A 309 -17.33 11.31 -5.00
N GLN A 310 -18.28 10.79 -5.77
CA GLN A 310 -19.30 9.89 -5.21
C GLN A 310 -18.59 8.59 -4.77
N GLY A 311 -18.88 8.18 -3.53
CA GLY A 311 -18.07 7.28 -2.72
C GLY A 311 -17.88 5.87 -3.29
N LEU A 312 -16.77 5.24 -2.89
CA LEU A 312 -16.45 3.84 -3.18
C LEU A 312 -17.57 2.91 -2.67
N SER A 313 -17.87 1.85 -3.41
CA SER A 313 -18.97 0.92 -3.11
C SER A 313 -18.88 0.30 -1.69
N PRO A 314 -19.99 0.18 -0.92
CA PRO A 314 -19.98 -0.24 0.49
C PRO A 314 -19.46 -1.66 0.77
N TRP A 315 -19.53 -2.57 -0.20
CA TRP A 315 -19.09 -3.97 -0.06
C TRP A 315 -17.56 -4.15 -0.08
N MET A 316 -16.80 -3.07 -0.30
CA MET A 316 -15.34 -3.06 -0.41
C MET A 316 -14.66 -2.44 0.81
N LYS A 317 -15.19 -2.60 2.03
CA LYS A 317 -14.56 -2.04 3.26
C LYS A 317 -13.39 -2.86 3.83
N SER A 318 -13.06 -4.01 3.25
CA SER A 318 -11.96 -4.84 3.74
C SER A 318 -10.61 -4.28 3.26
N PHE A 319 -9.80 -3.79 4.19
CA PHE A 319 -8.42 -3.38 3.95
C PHE A 319 -7.47 -4.48 4.46
N PRO A 320 -6.76 -5.18 3.56
CA PRO A 320 -6.12 -6.46 3.89
C PRO A 320 -4.73 -6.33 4.52
N ARG A 321 -4.13 -5.13 4.55
CA ARG A 321 -2.75 -4.92 4.99
C ARG A 321 -2.65 -3.77 5.96
N ASP A 322 -1.79 -3.93 6.95
CA ASP A 322 -1.37 -2.86 7.84
C ASP A 322 -0.21 -2.09 7.19
N PHE A 323 -0.26 -0.77 7.29
CA PHE A 323 0.75 0.14 6.77
C PHE A 323 1.35 0.94 7.92
N LEU A 324 2.67 1.00 7.96
CA LEU A 324 3.42 2.00 8.69
C LEU A 324 4.06 2.98 7.70
N LEU A 325 3.50 4.18 7.63
CA LEU A 325 4.02 5.25 6.78
C LEU A 325 4.84 6.23 7.62
N VAL A 326 6.00 6.61 7.11
CA VAL A 326 6.86 7.66 7.68
C VAL A 326 6.80 8.85 6.75
N TRP A 327 6.25 9.96 7.24
CA TRP A 327 6.25 11.23 6.52
C TRP A 327 7.27 12.16 7.17
N ASN A 328 8.49 12.15 6.60
CA ASN A 328 9.64 12.89 7.11
C ASN A 328 9.90 14.15 6.27
N TRP A 329 9.88 15.33 6.88
CA TRP A 329 10.17 16.62 6.22
C TRP A 329 11.60 17.13 6.45
N GLU A 330 12.37 16.50 7.33
CA GLU A 330 13.73 16.95 7.73
C GLU A 330 14.81 16.60 6.71
N GLU A 331 14.58 15.61 5.84
CA GLU A 331 15.57 15.18 4.85
C GLU A 331 15.78 16.24 3.76
N LEU A 332 16.87 17.01 3.91
CA LEU A 332 17.52 17.69 2.79
C LEU A 332 18.27 16.67 1.93
N VAL A 333 17.89 16.71 0.65
CA VAL A 333 18.54 16.08 -0.50
C VAL A 333 20.07 16.23 -0.40
N GLY A 334 20.80 15.11 -0.32
CA GLY A 334 22.27 15.14 -0.30
C GLY A 334 22.97 13.82 -0.53
N ASN A 335 22.50 12.71 0.05
CA ASN A 335 23.17 11.41 -0.11
C ASN A 335 22.18 10.35 -0.60
N LEU A 336 22.00 10.29 -1.92
CA LEU A 336 21.40 9.12 -2.58
C LEU A 336 22.45 8.02 -2.68
N THR A 337 22.70 7.34 -1.57
CA THR A 337 23.06 5.92 -1.62
C THR A 337 21.77 5.13 -1.61
N ASP A 338 21.60 4.17 -2.53
CA ASP A 338 20.37 3.38 -2.79
C ASP A 338 19.89 2.47 -1.62
N GLN A 339 20.21 2.80 -0.37
CA GLN A 339 19.78 2.11 0.84
C GLN A 339 19.62 3.06 2.03
N VAL A 340 19.00 4.24 1.84
CA VAL A 340 18.71 5.12 2.99
C VAL A 340 17.53 4.54 3.79
N ASP A 341 17.87 3.83 4.86
CA ASP A 341 16.99 3.56 5.98
C ASP A 341 16.45 4.92 6.49
N THR A 342 15.21 5.23 6.17
CA THR A 342 14.52 6.38 6.77
C THR A 342 14.49 6.13 8.29
N PRO A 343 15.02 7.04 9.12
CA PRO A 343 15.16 6.79 10.54
C PRO A 343 13.77 6.66 11.17
N VAL A 344 13.34 5.42 11.41
CA VAL A 344 12.20 5.15 12.27
C VAL A 344 12.60 5.60 13.68
N PRO A 345 11.78 6.40 14.38
CA PRO A 345 12.07 6.87 15.74
C PRO A 345 12.57 5.75 16.65
N GLU A 346 13.61 6.04 17.42
CA GLU A 346 14.42 5.08 18.20
C GLU A 346 13.60 4.19 19.15
N TYR A 347 12.45 4.66 19.65
CA TYR A 347 11.56 3.85 20.51
C TYR A 347 10.71 2.81 19.75
N LEU A 348 10.56 2.94 18.44
CA LEU A 348 9.96 1.92 17.58
C LEU A 348 10.97 0.81 17.26
N MET A 349 12.24 0.92 17.68
CA MET A 349 13.31 -0.05 17.38
C MET A 349 13.35 -1.26 18.31
N THR A 350 12.33 -1.49 19.16
CA THR A 350 12.26 -2.76 19.90
C THR A 350 12.25 -3.93 18.89
N THR A 351 13.04 -4.97 19.18
CA THR A 351 13.28 -6.09 18.26
C THR A 351 11.99 -6.77 17.79
N SER A 352 11.00 -6.89 18.67
CA SER A 352 9.67 -7.44 18.35
C SER A 352 8.85 -6.54 17.41
N ASN A 353 8.90 -5.22 17.57
CA ASN A 353 8.19 -4.29 16.67
C ASN A 353 8.84 -4.22 15.28
N LYS A 354 10.15 -4.40 15.19
CA LYS A 354 10.88 -4.41 13.91
C LYS A 354 10.51 -5.62 13.04
N ALA A 355 10.35 -6.78 13.65
CA ALA A 355 9.96 -7.99 12.93
C ALA A 355 8.54 -7.87 12.36
N ALA A 356 7.56 -7.45 13.19
CA ALA A 356 6.18 -7.20 12.75
C ALA A 356 6.11 -6.29 11.52
N ARG A 357 6.87 -5.20 11.55
CA ARG A 357 6.99 -4.28 10.42
C ARG A 357 7.58 -4.89 9.14
N LEU A 358 8.64 -5.68 9.28
CA LEU A 358 9.23 -6.42 8.15
C LEU A 358 8.23 -7.41 7.55
N TYR A 359 7.36 -8.02 8.37
CA TYR A 359 6.25 -8.85 7.89
C TYR A 359 5.24 -8.04 7.06
N ASP A 360 4.79 -6.90 7.56
CA ASP A 360 3.82 -6.05 6.86
C ASP A 360 4.35 -5.64 5.48
N VAL A 361 5.62 -5.21 5.42
CA VAL A 361 6.30 -4.88 4.15
C VAL A 361 6.37 -6.11 3.24
N ALA A 362 6.76 -7.27 3.76
CA ALA A 362 6.86 -8.51 2.98
C ALA A 362 5.51 -8.94 2.39
N LEU A 363 4.42 -8.84 3.15
CA LEU A 363 3.09 -9.17 2.69
C LEU A 363 2.62 -8.24 1.56
N ILE A 364 2.96 -6.96 1.65
CA ILE A 364 2.69 -5.96 0.61
C ILE A 364 3.53 -6.24 -0.65
N LEU A 365 4.82 -6.54 -0.51
CA LEU A 365 5.68 -6.94 -1.63
C LEU A 365 5.19 -8.25 -2.29
N GLY A 366 4.73 -9.21 -1.50
CA GLY A 366 4.09 -10.42 -2.02
C GLY A 366 2.74 -10.17 -2.69
N ASP A 367 2.04 -9.08 -2.39
CA ASP A 367 0.86 -8.63 -3.15
C ASP A 367 1.24 -7.93 -4.47
N LEU A 368 2.48 -7.45 -4.58
CA LEU A 368 3.05 -6.82 -5.77
C LEU A 368 3.74 -7.80 -6.72
N GLU A 369 3.87 -9.06 -6.33
CA GLU A 369 4.62 -10.11 -7.03
C GLU A 369 6.15 -9.92 -6.98
N GLU A 370 6.64 -9.08 -6.07
CA GLU A 370 8.06 -8.90 -5.78
C GLU A 370 8.55 -9.96 -4.76
N TYR A 371 8.46 -11.23 -5.16
CA TYR A 371 8.58 -12.37 -4.25
C TYR A 371 9.97 -12.53 -3.63
N GLU A 372 11.04 -12.27 -4.39
CA GLU A 372 12.41 -12.40 -3.89
C GLU A 372 12.69 -11.40 -2.78
N GLU A 373 12.28 -10.14 -2.97
CA GLU A 373 12.46 -9.11 -1.97
C GLU A 373 11.56 -9.38 -0.75
N ALA A 374 10.30 -9.78 -0.97
CA ALA A 374 9.40 -10.19 0.11
C ALA A 374 10.01 -11.32 0.96
N ARG A 375 10.60 -12.34 0.33
CA ARG A 375 11.26 -13.46 1.01
C ARG A 375 12.46 -13.01 1.83
N LYS A 376 13.27 -12.10 1.28
CA LYS A 376 14.42 -11.51 1.98
C LYS A 376 13.98 -10.79 3.25
N ARG A 377 12.90 -9.99 3.20
CA ARG A 377 12.31 -9.32 4.38
C ARG A 377 11.86 -10.32 5.44
N LEU A 378 11.16 -11.39 5.05
CA LEU A 378 10.72 -12.43 5.99
C LEU A 378 11.88 -13.16 6.65
N GLN A 379 12.94 -13.47 5.91
CA GLN A 379 14.14 -14.10 6.47
C GLN A 379 14.81 -13.20 7.50
N GLU A 380 14.88 -11.89 7.25
CA GLU A 380 15.42 -10.92 8.21
C GLU A 380 14.55 -10.84 9.47
N ALA A 381 13.23 -10.77 9.31
CA ALA A 381 12.28 -10.76 10.43
C ALA A 381 12.43 -12.02 11.30
N THR A 382 12.52 -13.20 10.67
CA THR A 382 12.69 -14.48 11.38
C THR A 382 14.03 -14.57 12.10
N LYS A 383 15.11 -14.01 11.52
CA LYS A 383 16.43 -13.94 12.17
C LYS A 383 16.41 -13.07 13.42
N SER A 384 15.64 -11.98 13.42
CA SER A 384 15.53 -11.09 14.59
C SER A 384 14.90 -11.78 15.82
N HIS A 385 14.07 -12.80 15.60
CA HIS A 385 13.46 -13.61 16.66
C HIS A 385 14.31 -14.81 17.11
N LYS A 386 15.43 -15.10 16.44
CA LYS A 386 16.15 -16.39 16.57
C LYS A 386 16.98 -16.56 17.86
N GLY A 387 16.75 -15.73 18.89
CA GLY A 387 17.46 -15.81 20.16
C GLY A 387 16.63 -15.50 21.41
N THR A 388 15.37 -15.09 21.28
CA THR A 388 14.57 -14.55 22.41
C THR A 388 13.25 -15.28 22.66
N LEU A 389 12.76 -16.10 21.73
CA LEU A 389 11.43 -16.72 21.81
C LEU A 389 11.50 -18.23 21.60
N THR A 390 10.75 -18.99 22.42
CA THR A 390 10.60 -20.44 22.27
C THR A 390 9.95 -20.79 20.92
N GLU A 391 10.12 -22.03 20.45
CA GLU A 391 9.50 -22.53 19.20
C GLU A 391 7.96 -22.35 19.16
N GLU A 392 7.36 -22.29 20.34
CA GLU A 392 5.92 -22.23 20.57
C GLU A 392 5.38 -20.81 20.63
N HIS A 393 6.25 -19.79 20.60
CA HIS A 393 5.82 -18.41 20.74
C HIS A 393 4.92 -17.98 19.57
N PRO A 394 3.75 -17.33 19.83
CA PRO A 394 2.78 -16.95 18.80
C PRO A 394 3.39 -16.18 17.62
N TYR A 395 4.29 -15.24 17.89
CA TYR A 395 5.01 -14.50 16.84
C TYR A 395 5.82 -15.42 15.91
N LYS A 396 6.58 -16.39 16.42
CA LYS A 396 7.38 -17.30 15.58
C LYS A 396 6.49 -18.19 14.70
N LEU A 397 5.31 -18.57 15.19
CA LEU A 397 4.32 -19.32 14.42
C LEU A 397 3.69 -18.46 13.32
N ALA A 398 3.36 -17.20 13.63
CA ALA A 398 2.91 -16.23 12.62
C ALA A 398 3.99 -16.00 11.53
N ASP A 399 5.27 -15.97 11.90
CA ASP A 399 6.39 -15.83 10.96
C ASP A 399 6.42 -16.98 9.94
N ILE A 400 6.33 -18.23 10.42
CA ILE A 400 6.35 -19.43 9.57
C ILE A 400 5.10 -19.47 8.68
N GLU A 401 3.94 -19.09 9.21
CA GLU A 401 2.68 -19.04 8.48
C GLU A 401 2.72 -18.00 7.35
N ASN A 402 3.27 -16.82 7.61
CA ASN A 402 3.45 -15.79 6.58
C ASN A 402 4.41 -16.24 5.47
N VAL A 403 5.50 -16.93 5.81
CA VAL A 403 6.38 -17.55 4.81
C VAL A 403 5.62 -18.60 3.98
N ALA A 404 4.76 -19.39 4.61
CA ALA A 404 3.93 -20.38 3.93
C ALA A 404 2.95 -19.73 2.93
N LEU A 405 2.32 -18.61 3.32
CA LEU A 405 1.44 -17.83 2.44
C LEU A 405 2.19 -17.29 1.21
N ILE A 406 3.45 -16.87 1.36
CA ILE A 406 4.26 -16.44 0.21
C ILE A 406 4.61 -17.62 -0.70
N HIS A 407 5.06 -18.75 -0.15
CA HIS A 407 5.31 -19.96 -0.96
C HIS A 407 4.05 -20.40 -1.72
N LYS A 408 2.86 -20.31 -1.09
CA LYS A 408 1.57 -20.60 -1.73
C LYS A 408 1.34 -19.71 -2.94
N LYS A 409 1.57 -18.39 -2.80
CA LYS A 409 1.45 -17.44 -3.91
C LYS A 409 2.40 -17.74 -5.07
N TYR A 410 3.61 -18.21 -4.78
CA TYR A 410 4.59 -18.61 -5.79
C TYR A 410 4.37 -20.03 -6.33
N LYS A 411 3.21 -20.65 -6.04
CA LYS A 411 2.87 -22.02 -6.45
C LYS A 411 3.88 -23.07 -5.96
N GLN A 412 4.68 -22.76 -4.93
CA GLN A 412 5.55 -23.69 -4.22
C GLN A 412 4.73 -24.46 -3.18
N TRP A 413 3.72 -25.18 -3.65
CA TRP A 413 2.70 -25.81 -2.81
C TRP A 413 3.29 -26.73 -1.74
N LYS A 414 4.35 -27.48 -2.07
CA LYS A 414 5.04 -28.39 -1.12
C LYS A 414 5.70 -27.65 0.04
N GLU A 415 6.35 -26.51 -0.23
CA GLU A 415 7.01 -25.71 0.81
C GLU A 415 6.01 -24.93 1.66
N ALA A 416 4.88 -24.52 1.07
CA ALA A 416 3.76 -23.94 1.80
C ALA A 416 3.10 -24.96 2.73
N GLU A 417 2.78 -26.14 2.19
CA GLU A 417 2.20 -27.28 2.91
C GLU A 417 3.05 -27.65 4.12
N LYS A 418 4.36 -27.89 3.93
CA LYS A 418 5.28 -28.22 5.02
C LYS A 418 5.24 -27.20 6.15
N LYS A 419 5.21 -25.91 5.81
CA LYS A 419 5.21 -24.82 6.79
C LYS A 419 3.86 -24.67 7.50
N PHE A 420 2.74 -24.74 6.78
CA PHE A 420 1.43 -24.72 7.42
C PHE A 420 1.23 -25.91 8.35
N SER A 421 1.63 -27.12 7.94
CA SER A 421 1.55 -28.32 8.79
C SER A 421 2.36 -28.16 10.08
N GLN A 422 3.59 -27.63 9.99
CA GLN A 422 4.41 -27.33 11.17
C GLN A 422 3.72 -26.35 12.13
N VAL A 423 3.10 -25.29 11.60
CA VAL A 423 2.38 -24.29 12.41
C VAL A 423 1.15 -24.90 13.06
N ILE A 424 0.36 -25.68 12.31
CA ILE A 424 -0.85 -26.34 12.82
C ILE A 424 -0.51 -27.32 13.94
N GLU A 425 0.52 -28.15 13.78
CA GLU A 425 0.94 -29.10 14.81
C GLU A 425 1.35 -28.40 16.11
N THR A 426 2.12 -27.32 15.98
CA THR A 426 2.57 -26.54 17.13
C THR A 426 1.40 -25.80 17.79
N ARG A 427 0.53 -25.11 17.03
CA ARG A 427 -0.66 -24.42 17.58
C ARG A 427 -1.65 -25.40 18.20
N LYS A 428 -1.82 -26.59 17.62
CA LYS A 428 -2.64 -27.67 18.19
C LYS A 428 -2.11 -28.09 19.56
N ARG A 429 -0.79 -28.23 19.73
CA ARG A 429 -0.18 -28.59 21.01
C ARG A 429 -0.33 -27.50 22.08
N VAL A 430 -0.21 -26.24 21.68
CA VAL A 430 -0.15 -25.09 22.63
C VAL A 430 -1.53 -24.54 22.96
N HIS A 431 -2.39 -24.33 21.95
CA HIS A 431 -3.69 -23.67 22.09
C HIS A 431 -4.88 -24.60 21.89
N GLY A 432 -4.64 -25.84 21.46
CA GLY A 432 -5.70 -26.77 21.08
C GLY A 432 -6.21 -26.57 19.66
N MET A 433 -7.09 -27.47 19.26
CA MET A 433 -7.62 -27.59 17.89
C MET A 433 -8.70 -26.55 17.57
N ASP A 434 -9.40 -26.07 18.60
CA ASP A 434 -10.54 -25.15 18.46
C ASP A 434 -10.14 -23.66 18.44
N HIS A 435 -8.86 -23.36 18.66
CA HIS A 435 -8.37 -21.99 18.68
C HIS A 435 -8.47 -21.36 17.27
N LEU A 436 -8.96 -20.12 17.20
CA LEU A 436 -9.16 -19.38 15.94
C LEU A 436 -7.92 -19.37 15.04
N ASP A 437 -6.73 -19.21 15.63
CA ASP A 437 -5.47 -19.23 14.87
C ASP A 437 -5.12 -20.61 14.30
N THR A 438 -5.47 -21.70 14.99
CA THR A 438 -5.28 -23.07 14.49
C THR A 438 -6.20 -23.31 13.32
N LEU A 439 -7.48 -22.94 13.46
CA LEU A 439 -8.49 -23.04 12.40
C LEU A 439 -8.10 -22.20 11.17
N SER A 440 -7.58 -20.99 11.38
CA SER A 440 -7.11 -20.12 10.30
C SER A 440 -5.95 -20.74 9.52
N SER A 441 -4.97 -21.35 10.20
CA SER A 441 -3.88 -22.07 9.53
C SER A 441 -4.36 -23.29 8.75
N MET A 442 -5.31 -24.04 9.30
CA MET A 442 -5.92 -25.19 8.62
C MET A 442 -6.66 -24.75 7.34
N ALA A 443 -7.43 -23.66 7.40
CA ALA A 443 -8.07 -23.08 6.22
C ALA A 443 -7.04 -22.65 5.15
N ASN A 444 -5.91 -22.08 5.57
CA ASN A 444 -4.82 -21.72 4.66
C ASN A 444 -4.14 -22.94 4.01
N LEU A 445 -3.97 -24.04 4.76
CA LEU A 445 -3.46 -25.31 4.24
C LEU A 445 -4.43 -25.96 3.25
N ALA A 446 -5.74 -25.98 3.56
CA ALA A 446 -6.78 -26.44 2.63
C ALA A 446 -6.72 -25.64 1.30
N SER A 447 -6.58 -24.31 1.39
CA SER A 447 -6.40 -23.47 0.21
C SER A 447 -5.13 -23.78 -0.59
N THR A 448 -4.07 -24.27 0.05
CA THR A 448 -2.82 -24.68 -0.60
C THR A 448 -3.02 -25.95 -1.43
N TYR A 449 -3.76 -26.93 -0.89
CA TYR A 449 -4.11 -28.15 -1.62
C TYR A 449 -5.02 -27.86 -2.83
N MET A 450 -5.97 -26.92 -2.72
CA MET A 450 -6.80 -26.50 -3.86
C MET A 450 -5.96 -25.99 -5.04
N GLY A 451 -4.97 -25.14 -4.76
CA GLY A 451 -4.11 -24.58 -5.80
C GLY A 451 -3.17 -25.59 -6.45
N ARG A 452 -2.85 -26.69 -5.75
CA ARG A 452 -2.01 -27.79 -6.24
C ARG A 452 -2.77 -28.79 -7.13
N GLY A 453 -4.04 -29.05 -6.83
CA GLY A 453 -4.79 -30.19 -7.38
C GLY A 453 -5.50 -29.98 -8.70
N GLY A 454 -5.61 -28.75 -9.22
CA GLY A 454 -6.37 -28.51 -10.47
C GLY A 454 -7.83 -28.99 -10.38
N LEU A 455 -8.44 -28.82 -9.20
CA LEU A 455 -9.80 -29.29 -8.90
C LEU A 455 -10.84 -28.71 -9.89
N GLY A 456 -11.86 -29.50 -10.21
CA GLY A 456 -12.99 -29.09 -11.04
C GLY A 456 -13.84 -27.98 -10.41
N THR A 457 -14.66 -27.30 -11.20
CA THR A 457 -15.45 -26.13 -10.75
C THR A 457 -16.37 -26.41 -9.56
N VAL A 458 -16.90 -27.64 -9.46
CA VAL A 458 -17.77 -28.09 -8.35
C VAL A 458 -16.96 -28.29 -7.07
N GLU A 459 -15.82 -28.96 -7.15
CA GLU A 459 -14.91 -29.21 -6.02
C GLU A 459 -14.36 -27.90 -5.44
N VAL A 460 -13.98 -26.96 -6.31
CA VAL A 460 -13.53 -25.62 -5.90
C VAL A 460 -14.64 -24.85 -5.16
N LYS A 461 -15.90 -25.00 -5.60
CA LYS A 461 -17.03 -24.30 -4.96
C LYS A 461 -17.31 -24.86 -3.57
N ILE A 462 -17.40 -26.19 -3.42
CA ILE A 462 -17.60 -26.87 -2.13
C ILE A 462 -16.45 -26.51 -1.18
N MET A 463 -15.21 -26.54 -1.66
CA MET A 463 -14.05 -26.26 -0.82
C MET A 463 -13.92 -24.79 -0.40
N ASN A 464 -14.27 -23.84 -1.28
CA ASN A 464 -14.34 -22.42 -0.89
C ASN A 464 -15.39 -22.20 0.19
N ASP A 465 -16.56 -22.82 0.04
CA ASP A 465 -17.64 -22.70 0.99
C ASP A 465 -17.25 -23.28 2.36
N LEU A 466 -16.56 -24.43 2.37
CA LEU A 466 -15.94 -25.00 3.56
C LEU A 466 -14.92 -24.04 4.20
N VAL A 467 -14.02 -23.44 3.43
CA VAL A 467 -13.03 -22.46 3.95
C VAL A 467 -13.71 -21.25 4.60
N TYR A 468 -14.79 -20.73 4.02
CA TYR A 468 -15.55 -19.62 4.61
C TYR A 468 -16.28 -20.05 5.89
N ARG A 469 -16.95 -21.20 5.89
CA ARG A 469 -17.62 -21.75 7.07
C ARG A 469 -16.64 -22.05 8.20
N ILE A 470 -15.43 -22.51 7.90
CA ILE A 470 -14.33 -22.70 8.87
C ILE A 470 -13.93 -21.37 9.51
N LYS A 471 -13.79 -20.31 8.69
CA LYS A 471 -13.42 -18.99 9.19
C LYS A 471 -14.49 -18.39 10.11
N ASP A 472 -15.76 -18.63 9.81
CA ASP A 472 -16.91 -18.09 10.55
C ASP A 472 -17.46 -19.08 11.61
N ASN A 473 -16.79 -20.21 11.82
CA ASN A 473 -17.13 -21.25 12.81
C ASN A 473 -18.56 -21.81 12.66
N VAL A 474 -19.00 -22.07 11.43
CA VAL A 474 -20.33 -22.59 11.08
C VAL A 474 -20.30 -24.12 10.89
N GLN A 475 -21.40 -24.81 11.23
CA GLN A 475 -21.58 -26.26 11.01
C GLN A 475 -21.50 -26.64 9.52
N ILE A 476 -20.88 -27.79 9.22
CA ILE A 476 -20.73 -28.30 7.85
C ILE A 476 -21.85 -29.31 7.58
N PRO A 477 -22.67 -29.12 6.52
CA PRO A 477 -23.74 -30.04 6.20
C PRO A 477 -23.18 -31.39 5.73
N GLU A 478 -23.85 -32.47 6.11
CA GLU A 478 -23.46 -33.85 5.80
C GLU A 478 -23.21 -34.06 4.30
N GLU A 479 -24.07 -33.49 3.45
CA GLU A 479 -23.98 -33.60 1.99
C GLU A 479 -22.63 -33.12 1.45
N GLU A 480 -22.07 -32.04 2.01
CA GLU A 480 -20.76 -31.53 1.64
C GLU A 480 -19.64 -32.45 2.13
N VAL A 481 -19.75 -33.01 3.35
CA VAL A 481 -18.76 -33.98 3.88
C VAL A 481 -18.72 -35.24 3.02
N VAL A 482 -19.89 -35.74 2.59
CA VAL A 482 -20.01 -36.90 1.69
C VAL A 482 -19.39 -36.60 0.32
N GLN A 483 -19.63 -35.42 -0.24
CA GLN A 483 -19.00 -35.01 -1.50
C GLN A 483 -17.48 -34.88 -1.34
N VAL A 484 -17.01 -34.35 -0.21
CA VAL A 484 -15.58 -34.25 0.04
C VAL A 484 -14.93 -35.64 0.14
N ALA A 485 -15.57 -36.55 0.87
CA ALA A 485 -15.12 -37.93 0.98
C ALA A 485 -15.06 -38.65 -0.37
N LYS A 486 -15.90 -38.28 -1.35
CA LYS A 486 -15.93 -38.88 -2.71
C LYS A 486 -14.91 -38.28 -3.68
N SER A 487 -14.60 -36.99 -3.56
CA SER A 487 -13.89 -36.24 -4.61
C SER A 487 -12.49 -35.76 -4.22
N PHE A 488 -12.12 -35.76 -2.94
CA PHE A 488 -10.89 -35.10 -2.49
C PHE A 488 -9.85 -36.08 -1.94
N SER A 489 -8.61 -35.61 -1.86
CA SER A 489 -7.48 -36.42 -1.39
C SER A 489 -7.55 -36.70 0.12
N LYS A 490 -6.84 -37.75 0.54
CA LYS A 490 -6.67 -38.13 1.95
C LYS A 490 -6.27 -36.94 2.82
N GLU A 491 -5.35 -36.11 2.34
CA GLU A 491 -4.83 -34.95 3.08
C GLU A 491 -5.93 -33.92 3.39
N MET A 492 -6.87 -33.71 2.45
CA MET A 492 -8.00 -32.81 2.66
C MET A 492 -9.04 -33.37 3.61
N LEU A 493 -9.33 -34.66 3.50
CA LEU A 493 -10.23 -35.33 4.43
C LEU A 493 -9.64 -35.34 5.86
N THR A 494 -8.33 -35.55 5.98
CA THR A 494 -7.59 -35.46 7.26
C THR A 494 -7.78 -34.09 7.90
N LEU A 495 -7.70 -33.04 7.09
CA LEU A 495 -7.81 -31.66 7.55
C LEU A 495 -9.25 -31.34 7.99
N LEU A 496 -10.26 -31.81 7.25
CA LEU A 496 -11.66 -31.68 7.64
C LEU A 496 -11.99 -32.45 8.91
N LEU A 497 -11.57 -33.70 9.03
CA LEU A 497 -11.86 -34.51 10.22
C LEU A 497 -11.13 -34.01 11.48
N GLY A 498 -10.01 -33.32 11.29
CA GLY A 498 -9.32 -32.58 12.34
C GLY A 498 -9.96 -31.22 12.70
N LEU A 499 -10.97 -30.74 11.97
CA LEU A 499 -11.67 -29.49 12.30
C LEU A 499 -12.89 -29.81 13.13
N LYS A 500 -12.86 -29.50 14.44
CA LYS A 500 -13.97 -29.66 15.40
C LYS A 500 -14.76 -30.97 15.21
N ARG A 501 -14.42 -32.00 15.99
CA ARG A 501 -15.07 -33.32 15.97
C ARG A 501 -16.60 -33.26 15.84
N ASP A 502 -17.22 -32.26 16.47
CA ASP A 502 -18.68 -32.05 16.52
C ASP A 502 -19.28 -31.27 15.32
N ASN A 503 -18.46 -30.57 14.53
CA ASN A 503 -18.91 -29.79 13.36
C ASN A 503 -18.88 -30.58 12.05
N VAL A 504 -18.25 -31.76 12.04
CA VAL A 504 -18.17 -32.66 10.90
C VAL A 504 -18.91 -33.95 11.24
N PRO A 505 -20.16 -34.12 10.76
CA PRO A 505 -20.91 -35.35 10.99
C PRO A 505 -20.27 -36.51 10.22
N ILE A 506 -20.08 -37.66 10.90
CA ILE A 506 -19.68 -38.91 10.28
C ILE A 506 -20.90 -39.79 10.24
N THR A 507 -21.55 -39.79 9.10
CA THR A 507 -22.74 -40.59 8.86
C THR A 507 -22.40 -41.80 8.01
N GLU A 508 -23.38 -42.69 7.88
CA GLU A 508 -23.30 -43.83 6.96
C GLU A 508 -22.92 -43.38 5.54
N GLY A 509 -23.44 -42.25 5.06
CA GLY A 509 -23.11 -41.72 3.73
C GLY A 509 -21.64 -41.34 3.56
N VAL A 510 -20.97 -40.89 4.62
CA VAL A 510 -19.53 -40.55 4.61
C VAL A 510 -18.69 -41.82 4.62
N ALA A 511 -19.06 -42.80 5.46
CA ALA A 511 -18.38 -44.09 5.55
C ALA A 511 -18.58 -44.96 4.30
N ALA A 512 -19.75 -44.87 3.65
CA ALA A 512 -20.09 -45.58 2.41
C ALA A 512 -19.63 -44.84 1.13
N ALA A 513 -18.82 -43.78 1.24
CA ALA A 513 -18.31 -43.06 0.07
C ALA A 513 -17.41 -43.99 -0.79
N ARG A 514 -17.92 -44.40 -1.96
CA ARG A 514 -17.25 -45.31 -2.90
C ARG A 514 -16.03 -44.65 -3.55
N ASN A 515 -14.90 -44.76 -2.88
CA ASN A 515 -13.60 -44.33 -3.40
C ASN A 515 -12.91 -45.46 -4.16
N TRP A 516 -12.89 -45.35 -5.48
CA TRP A 516 -12.44 -46.39 -6.42
C TRP A 516 -10.98 -46.83 -6.26
N SER A 517 -10.11 -45.98 -5.69
CA SER A 517 -8.66 -46.29 -5.59
C SER A 517 -8.00 -45.93 -4.26
N ARG A 518 -8.71 -45.27 -3.34
CA ARG A 518 -8.18 -44.82 -2.03
C ARG A 518 -9.09 -45.16 -0.84
N GLY A 519 -10.10 -46.02 -1.05
CA GLY A 519 -11.10 -46.32 -0.03
C GLY A 519 -10.51 -46.89 1.26
N GLN A 520 -9.50 -47.76 1.18
CA GLN A 520 -8.80 -48.29 2.35
C GLN A 520 -8.13 -47.18 3.18
N GLU A 521 -7.36 -46.28 2.53
CA GLU A 521 -6.67 -45.19 3.24
C GLU A 521 -7.63 -44.23 3.93
N ILE A 522 -8.77 -43.95 3.30
CA ILE A 522 -9.83 -43.10 3.85
C ILE A 522 -10.52 -43.78 5.03
N MET A 523 -10.84 -45.07 4.91
CA MET A 523 -11.48 -45.81 6.00
C MET A 523 -10.56 -45.95 7.21
N THR A 524 -9.28 -46.25 7.00
CA THR A 524 -8.27 -46.24 8.08
C THR A 524 -8.25 -44.90 8.79
N LEU A 525 -8.29 -43.80 8.03
CA LEU A 525 -8.24 -42.46 8.60
C LEU A 525 -9.51 -42.08 9.39
N LEU A 526 -10.69 -42.49 8.91
CA LEU A 526 -11.94 -42.31 9.64
C LEU A 526 -11.90 -43.07 10.97
N LEU A 527 -11.48 -44.34 10.95
CA LEU A 527 -11.36 -45.16 12.15
C LEU A 527 -10.30 -44.61 13.12
N ASP A 528 -9.14 -44.16 12.64
CA ASP A 528 -8.08 -43.60 13.49
C ASP A 528 -8.51 -42.29 14.19
N GLN A 529 -9.30 -41.44 13.51
CA GLN A 529 -9.70 -40.14 14.08
C GLN A 529 -11.02 -40.18 14.85
N ARG A 530 -11.94 -41.08 14.51
CA ARG A 530 -13.31 -41.10 15.03
C ARG A 530 -13.70 -42.38 15.74
N GLY A 531 -12.93 -43.46 15.57
CA GLY A 531 -13.10 -44.71 16.31
C GLY A 531 -14.52 -45.23 16.22
N ASP A 532 -15.18 -45.35 17.38
CA ASP A 532 -16.53 -45.89 17.52
C ASP A 532 -17.63 -44.98 16.93
N ASP A 533 -17.35 -43.68 16.75
CA ASP A 533 -18.30 -42.75 16.12
C ASP A 533 -18.51 -43.04 14.63
N VAL A 534 -17.67 -43.86 14.00
CA VAL A 534 -17.84 -44.28 12.62
C VAL A 534 -18.94 -45.36 12.56
N PRO A 535 -20.08 -45.11 11.89
CA PRO A 535 -21.15 -46.08 11.79
C PRO A 535 -20.73 -47.24 10.87
N ILE A 536 -20.77 -48.46 11.40
CA ILE A 536 -20.53 -49.70 10.64
C ILE A 536 -21.89 -50.37 10.42
N THR A 537 -22.63 -49.86 9.43
CA THR A 537 -23.95 -50.38 9.06
C THR A 537 -23.85 -51.38 7.91
N GLU A 538 -24.94 -52.10 7.64
CA GLU A 538 -25.05 -52.96 6.46
C GLU A 538 -24.76 -52.20 5.16
N GLY A 539 -25.23 -50.95 5.02
CA GLY A 539 -24.97 -50.13 3.84
C GLY A 539 -23.50 -49.77 3.65
N VAL A 540 -22.76 -49.51 4.73
CA VAL A 540 -21.29 -49.31 4.67
C VAL A 540 -20.59 -50.59 4.24
N MET A 541 -21.01 -51.75 4.76
CA MET A 541 -20.45 -53.06 4.40
C MET A 541 -20.75 -53.44 2.95
N GLN A 542 -21.96 -53.19 2.46
CA GLN A 542 -22.32 -53.38 1.05
C GLN A 542 -21.51 -52.46 0.12
N ALA A 543 -21.30 -51.19 0.51
CA ALA A 543 -20.49 -50.25 -0.25
C ALA A 543 -19.01 -50.66 -0.32
N ALA A 544 -18.46 -51.21 0.78
CA ALA A 544 -17.11 -51.75 0.84
C ALA A 544 -16.97 -53.03 0.00
N ALA A 545 -17.93 -53.96 0.11
CA ALA A 545 -17.99 -55.22 -0.64
C ALA A 545 -18.08 -55.00 -2.15
N GLY A 546 -18.93 -54.07 -2.58
CA GLY A 546 -19.08 -53.71 -3.99
C GLY A 546 -18.00 -52.79 -4.54
N ASN A 547 -16.90 -52.54 -3.81
CA ASN A 547 -15.82 -51.69 -4.29
C ASN A 547 -14.77 -52.52 -5.06
N PHE A 548 -14.81 -52.43 -6.39
CA PHE A 548 -13.90 -53.15 -7.29
C PHE A 548 -12.40 -52.86 -7.05
N GLY A 549 -12.06 -51.70 -6.48
CA GLY A 549 -10.69 -51.31 -6.14
C GLY A 549 -10.51 -51.09 -4.64
N GLY A 550 -9.97 -52.09 -3.95
CA GLY A 550 -9.63 -51.99 -2.52
C GLY A 550 -10.72 -52.45 -1.54
N GLY A 551 -11.83 -53.04 -2.02
CA GLY A 551 -12.95 -53.49 -1.18
C GLY A 551 -12.57 -54.59 -0.18
N GLN A 552 -11.74 -55.55 -0.61
CA GLN A 552 -11.24 -56.62 0.25
C GLN A 552 -10.41 -56.06 1.41
N GLU A 553 -9.55 -55.09 1.15
CA GLU A 553 -8.71 -54.44 2.15
C GLU A 553 -9.53 -53.60 3.13
N ILE A 554 -10.60 -52.95 2.67
CA ILE A 554 -11.54 -52.22 3.55
C ILE A 554 -12.28 -53.20 4.47
N ILE A 555 -12.81 -54.31 3.93
CA ILE A 555 -13.52 -55.31 4.75
C ILE A 555 -12.58 -55.94 5.77
N THR A 556 -11.35 -56.27 5.37
CA THR A 556 -10.33 -56.83 6.27
C THR A 556 -10.02 -55.86 7.40
N LEU A 557 -9.80 -54.57 7.08
CA LEU A 557 -9.57 -53.53 8.07
C LEU A 557 -10.74 -53.37 9.06
N LEU A 558 -11.98 -53.44 8.58
CA LEU A 558 -13.17 -53.33 9.41
C LEU A 558 -13.35 -54.54 10.34
N LEU A 559 -13.10 -55.75 9.83
CA LEU A 559 -13.11 -56.96 10.64
C LEU A 559 -12.02 -56.92 11.73
N ASP A 560 -10.82 -56.47 11.38
CA ASP A 560 -9.69 -56.42 12.32
C ASP A 560 -9.87 -55.38 13.43
N ARG A 561 -10.43 -54.20 13.10
CA ARG A 561 -10.54 -53.08 14.05
C ARG A 561 -11.91 -52.90 14.69
N ARG A 562 -12.97 -53.38 14.06
CA ARG A 562 -14.38 -53.20 14.48
C ARG A 562 -15.18 -54.49 14.30
N GLY A 563 -14.55 -55.67 14.33
CA GLY A 563 -15.20 -56.95 14.04
C GLY A 563 -16.44 -57.29 14.89
N GLY A 564 -16.56 -56.73 16.10
CA GLY A 564 -17.76 -56.86 16.93
C GLY A 564 -18.99 -56.10 16.42
N ASP A 565 -18.78 -55.08 15.58
CA ASP A 565 -19.83 -54.23 15.01
C ASP A 565 -20.15 -54.58 13.56
N VAL A 566 -19.38 -55.48 12.94
CA VAL A 566 -19.55 -55.89 11.54
C VAL A 566 -20.66 -56.94 11.42
N LEU A 567 -21.71 -56.60 10.67
CA LEU A 567 -22.78 -57.53 10.31
C LEU A 567 -22.57 -58.05 8.89
N ILE A 568 -22.28 -59.35 8.76
CA ILE A 568 -22.24 -60.04 7.46
C ILE A 568 -23.63 -60.59 7.17
N THR A 569 -24.42 -59.84 6.39
CA THR A 569 -25.75 -60.23 5.93
C THR A 569 -25.71 -60.81 4.53
N GLU A 570 -26.81 -61.42 4.09
CA GLU A 570 -26.95 -61.89 2.70
C GLU A 570 -26.73 -60.76 1.69
N GLY A 571 -27.21 -59.53 1.98
CA GLY A 571 -27.00 -58.37 1.11
C GLY A 571 -25.53 -57.97 0.96
N VAL A 572 -24.71 -58.09 2.01
CA VAL A 572 -23.26 -57.83 1.95
C VAL A 572 -22.55 -58.88 1.10
N VAL A 573 -22.93 -60.15 1.23
CA VAL A 573 -22.36 -61.26 0.44
C VAL A 573 -22.74 -61.11 -1.04
N GLN A 574 -23.98 -60.71 -1.35
CA GLN A 574 -24.41 -60.44 -2.72
C GLN A 574 -23.68 -59.24 -3.34
N ALA A 575 -23.39 -58.20 -2.55
CA ALA A 575 -22.62 -57.05 -3.03
C ALA A 575 -21.13 -57.38 -3.29
N ALA A 576 -20.59 -58.44 -2.67
CA ALA A 576 -19.22 -58.92 -2.85
C ALA A 576 -19.05 -59.85 -4.07
N ALA A 577 -20.15 -60.45 -4.54
CA ALA A 577 -20.20 -61.35 -5.69
C ALA A 577 -20.30 -60.58 -7.01
#